data_AF-A0A2V8XEN7-F1
#
_entry.id   AF-A0A2V8XEN7-F1
#
_cell.length_a   1.000
_cell.length_b   1.000
_cell.length_c   1.000
_cell.angle_alpha   90.00
_cell.angle_beta   90.00
_cell.angle_gamma   90.00
#
_symmetry.space_group_name_H-M   'P 1'
#
loop_
_entity.id
_entity.type
_entity.pdbx_description
1 polymer ?
#
loop_
_entity_poly.entity_id
_entity_poly.type
_entity_poly.pdbx_seq_one_letter_code
_entity_poly.pdbx_strand_id
1 'polypeptide(L)'
;MEDAAVDLWATDEVHFQQHGSRCRMWVPPETKDPVLRHHPTRRSVGYFGAVRLRDGKFQFSRETGKFNAVTFFTFLKGLRRTSIRTGRRVVVITDNARYHHARLHKEWRATHIEDFVLDYLPPYSPELNPIERVWKLTRRQCLHNRYFPVLEEVVVVVEKQFENWRNGNETLRRLCAIT
;
A
#
# COMPACT_ATOMS: atom_id res chain seq x y z
N MET A 1 10.38 20.49 2.95
CA MET A 1 11.01 19.15 2.95
C MET A 1 11.27 18.78 1.49
N GLU A 2 12.16 19.53 0.84
CA GLU A 2 12.44 19.41 -0.61
C GLU A 2 13.94 19.22 -0.81
N ASP A 3 14.51 18.22 -0.14
CA ASP A 3 15.82 17.77 -0.57
C ASP A 3 15.64 17.12 -1.95
N ALA A 4 16.20 17.76 -2.99
CA ALA A 4 16.11 17.28 -4.36
C ALA A 4 16.88 15.95 -4.57
N ALA A 5 17.75 15.58 -3.64
CA ALA A 5 18.60 14.40 -3.73
C ALA A 5 17.98 13.13 -3.13
N VAL A 6 16.88 13.24 -2.36
CA VAL A 6 16.28 12.10 -1.64
C VAL A 6 14.83 11.84 -2.06
N ASP A 7 14.50 10.58 -2.32
CA ASP A 7 13.13 10.12 -2.55
C ASP A 7 12.64 9.27 -1.37
N LEU A 8 11.61 9.76 -0.68
CA LEU A 8 10.93 9.04 0.40
C LEU A 8 9.83 8.14 -0.18
N TRP A 9 9.87 6.87 0.20
CA TRP A 9 8.85 5.88 -0.09
C TRP A 9 8.29 5.35 1.23
N ALA A 10 6.98 5.26 1.36
CA ALA A 10 6.33 4.59 2.48
C ALA A 10 5.83 3.23 2.01
N THR A 11 6.17 2.16 2.71
CA THR A 11 5.78 0.78 2.39
C THR A 11 5.01 0.14 3.53
N ASP A 12 4.12 -0.78 3.18
CA ASP A 12 3.33 -1.59 4.12
C ASP A 12 2.65 -2.76 3.40
N GLU A 13 2.13 -3.70 4.18
CA GLU A 13 1.32 -4.82 3.74
C GLU A 13 -0.17 -4.62 4.04
N VAL A 14 -1.03 -5.03 3.11
CA VAL A 14 -2.47 -4.94 3.31
C VAL A 14 -3.19 -6.18 2.80
N HIS A 15 -4.23 -6.59 3.52
CA HIS A 15 -5.20 -7.56 3.04
C HIS A 15 -6.52 -6.86 2.66
N PHE A 16 -7.04 -7.18 1.47
CA PHE A 16 -8.39 -6.82 1.07
C PHE A 16 -9.30 -8.04 1.12
N GLN A 17 -10.35 -7.95 1.94
CA GLN A 17 -11.30 -9.03 2.16
C GLN A 17 -12.38 -9.04 1.07
N GLN A 18 -12.83 -10.24 0.70
CA GLN A 18 -13.96 -10.42 -0.22
C GLN A 18 -15.25 -9.88 0.39
N HIS A 19 -15.42 -10.04 1.71
CA HIS A 19 -16.57 -9.46 2.37
C HIS A 19 -16.44 -7.93 2.32
N GLY A 20 -17.45 -7.27 1.75
CA GLY A 20 -17.49 -5.82 1.68
C GLY A 20 -17.51 -5.19 3.07
N SER A 21 -17.27 -3.88 3.12
CA SER A 21 -17.40 -3.06 4.33
C SER A 21 -18.56 -2.09 4.16
N ARG A 22 -19.32 -1.88 5.23
CA ARG A 22 -20.45 -0.96 5.26
C ARG A 22 -20.00 0.39 5.79
N CYS A 23 -20.24 1.44 5.01
CA CYS A 23 -20.05 2.82 5.44
C CYS A 23 -21.38 3.56 5.48
N ARG A 24 -21.52 4.46 6.45
CA ARG A 24 -22.69 5.34 6.53
C ARG A 24 -22.77 6.20 5.27
N MET A 25 -23.97 6.28 4.71
CA MET A 25 -24.29 7.15 3.60
C MET A 25 -25.63 7.82 3.87
N TRP A 26 -25.80 9.04 3.36
CA TRP A 26 -27.09 9.70 3.37
C TRP A 26 -27.91 9.18 2.17
N VAL A 27 -29.16 8.81 2.44
CA VAL A 27 -30.13 8.39 1.43
C VAL A 27 -31.29 9.37 1.50
N PRO A 28 -31.70 9.98 0.38
CA PRO A 28 -32.86 10.87 0.37
C PRO A 28 -34.11 10.15 0.92
N PRO A 29 -34.98 10.83 1.69
CA PRO A 29 -36.19 10.22 2.25
C PRO A 29 -37.13 9.57 1.22
N GLU A 30 -37.13 10.08 -0.01
CA GLU A 30 -37.91 9.58 -1.14
C GLU A 30 -37.33 8.28 -1.75
N THR A 31 -36.08 7.92 -1.43
CA THR A 31 -35.40 6.74 -1.96
C THR A 31 -35.47 5.59 -0.97
N LYS A 32 -35.84 4.41 -1.46
CA LYS A 32 -35.79 3.19 -0.64
C LYS A 32 -34.35 2.86 -0.26
N ASP A 33 -34.13 2.54 1.02
CA ASP A 33 -32.81 2.16 1.53
C ASP A 33 -32.17 1.03 0.70
N PRO A 34 -30.90 1.19 0.28
CA PRO A 34 -30.22 0.18 -0.49
C PRO A 34 -29.89 -1.04 0.38
N VAL A 35 -30.19 -2.24 -0.14
CA VAL A 35 -29.82 -3.49 0.50
C VAL A 35 -28.43 -3.92 0.02
N LEU A 36 -27.44 -3.82 0.90
CA LEU A 36 -26.08 -4.28 0.63
C LEU A 36 -25.91 -5.74 1.03
N ARG A 37 -25.61 -6.61 0.05
CA ARG A 37 -25.26 -8.01 0.30
C ARG A 37 -23.78 -8.15 0.63
N HIS A 38 -23.45 -9.12 1.47
CA HIS A 38 -22.08 -9.53 1.76
C HIS A 38 -21.90 -11.01 1.46
N HIS A 39 -20.79 -11.37 0.83
CA HIS A 39 -20.46 -12.77 0.64
C HIS A 39 -20.01 -13.39 1.98
N PRO A 40 -20.57 -14.52 2.43
CA PRO A 40 -20.27 -15.11 3.74
C PRO A 40 -18.94 -15.88 3.74
N THR A 41 -17.83 -15.22 3.37
CA THR A 41 -16.50 -15.81 3.31
C THR A 41 -15.47 -14.91 4.01
N ARG A 42 -14.40 -15.52 4.53
CA ARG A 42 -13.22 -14.83 5.07
C ARG A 42 -12.03 -14.83 4.10
N ARG A 43 -12.31 -14.97 2.80
CA ARG A 43 -11.27 -14.94 1.77
C ARG A 43 -10.75 -13.52 1.64
N SER A 44 -9.45 -13.40 1.42
CA SER A 44 -8.78 -12.11 1.21
C SER A 44 -7.59 -12.29 0.28
N VAL A 45 -7.16 -11.18 -0.30
CA VAL A 45 -5.95 -11.10 -1.12
C VAL A 45 -4.97 -10.13 -0.46
N GLY A 46 -3.69 -10.54 -0.39
CA GLY A 46 -2.61 -9.74 0.17
C GLY A 46 -1.90 -8.90 -0.89
N TYR A 47 -1.48 -7.70 -0.52
CA TYR A 47 -0.63 -6.84 -1.32
C TYR A 47 0.49 -6.25 -0.48
N PHE A 48 1.69 -6.17 -1.06
CA PHE A 48 2.69 -5.18 -0.69
C PHE A 48 2.44 -3.91 -1.49
N GLY A 49 2.50 -2.76 -0.84
CA GLY A 49 2.49 -1.47 -1.53
C GLY A 49 3.62 -0.58 -1.07
N ALA A 50 4.06 0.29 -1.96
CA ALA A 50 4.95 1.39 -1.66
C ALA A 50 4.48 2.65 -2.40
N VAL A 51 4.37 3.77 -1.69
CA VAL A 51 4.01 5.07 -2.24
C VAL A 51 5.18 6.05 -2.11
N ARG A 52 5.54 6.73 -3.19
CA ARG A 52 6.50 7.83 -3.16
C ARG A 52 5.82 9.12 -2.75
N LEU A 53 6.31 9.75 -1.69
CA LEU A 53 5.69 10.94 -1.10
C LEU A 53 5.79 12.17 -2.03
N ARG A 54 6.84 12.23 -2.87
CA ARG A 54 7.13 13.38 -3.75
C ARG A 54 6.04 13.62 -4.81
N ASP A 55 5.58 12.56 -5.47
CA ASP A 55 4.70 12.63 -6.65
C ASP A 55 3.50 11.68 -6.57
N GLY A 56 3.38 10.92 -5.48
CA GLY A 56 2.33 9.92 -5.32
C GLY A 56 2.49 8.72 -6.22
N LYS A 57 3.71 8.43 -6.72
CA LYS A 57 3.96 7.23 -7.51
C LYS A 57 3.75 5.99 -6.66
N PHE A 58 2.94 5.06 -7.14
CA PHE A 58 2.59 3.86 -6.40
C PHE A 58 3.18 2.61 -7.05
N GLN A 59 3.74 1.72 -6.25
CA GLN A 59 4.19 0.41 -6.67
C GLN A 59 3.56 -0.65 -5.78
N PHE A 60 3.08 -1.74 -6.38
CA PHE A 60 2.46 -2.82 -5.64
C PHE A 60 2.93 -4.18 -6.15
N SER A 61 2.78 -5.19 -5.29
CA SER A 61 2.94 -6.60 -5.65
C SER A 61 1.87 -7.40 -4.95
N ARG A 62 1.12 -8.20 -5.70
CA ARG A 62 0.15 -9.14 -5.14
C ARG A 62 0.89 -10.31 -4.49
N GLU A 63 0.48 -10.68 -3.28
CA GLU A 63 0.95 -11.86 -2.57
C GLU A 63 -0.23 -12.81 -2.35
N THR A 64 -0.13 -14.00 -2.93
CA THR A 64 -1.17 -15.04 -2.80
C THR A 64 -0.89 -16.01 -1.65
N GLY A 65 0.34 -16.02 -1.13
CA GLY A 65 0.77 -16.85 -0.02
C GLY A 65 0.78 -16.10 1.30
N LYS A 66 1.89 -16.25 2.02
CA LYS A 66 2.10 -15.62 3.34
C LYS A 66 3.11 -14.50 3.23
N PHE A 67 2.86 -13.42 3.96
CA PHE A 67 3.85 -12.39 4.21
C PHE A 67 5.00 -12.97 5.04
N ASN A 68 6.21 -12.96 4.47
CA ASN A 68 7.41 -13.48 5.10
C ASN A 68 8.64 -12.71 4.60
N ALA A 69 9.81 -13.02 5.15
CA ALA A 69 11.06 -12.35 4.80
C ALA A 69 11.44 -12.51 3.31
N VAL A 70 11.09 -13.64 2.68
CA VAL A 70 11.41 -13.92 1.27
C VAL A 70 10.52 -13.11 0.33
N THR A 71 9.22 -13.04 0.62
CA THR A 71 8.26 -12.28 -0.19
C THR A 71 8.52 -10.78 -0.04
N PHE A 72 8.78 -10.31 1.18
CA PHE A 72 9.19 -8.92 1.43
C PHE A 72 10.51 -8.58 0.72
N PHE A 73 11.52 -9.46 0.78
CA PHE A 73 12.79 -9.22 0.09
C PHE A 73 12.62 -9.17 -1.45
N THR A 74 11.73 -9.99 -2.00
CA THR A 74 11.41 -9.97 -3.43
C THR A 74 10.75 -8.64 -3.82
N PHE A 75 9.83 -8.15 -3.00
CA PHE A 75 9.22 -6.83 -3.17
C PHE A 75 10.27 -5.71 -3.11
N LEU A 76 11.17 -5.71 -2.11
CA LEU A 76 12.24 -4.70 -1.99
C LEU A 76 13.17 -4.65 -3.21
N LYS A 77 13.54 -5.80 -3.78
CA LYS A 77 14.35 -5.84 -5.01
C LYS A 77 13.61 -5.20 -6.19
N GLY A 78 12.30 -5.43 -6.30
CA GLY A 78 11.45 -4.79 -7.32
C GLY A 78 11.30 -3.28 -7.12
N LEU A 79 11.16 -2.86 -5.85
CA LEU A 79 11.09 -1.45 -5.46
C LEU A 79 12.39 -0.71 -5.77
N ARG A 80 13.54 -1.29 -5.39
CA ARG A 80 14.86 -0.73 -5.69
C ARG A 80 15.04 -0.53 -7.20
N ARG A 81 14.77 -1.55 -8.02
CA ARG A 81 14.92 -1.47 -9.49
C ARG A 81 14.13 -0.32 -10.13
N THR A 82 13.00 0.05 -9.53
CA THR A 82 12.12 1.10 -10.05
C THR A 82 12.51 2.48 -9.54
N SER A 83 12.94 2.57 -8.26
CA SER A 83 13.25 3.83 -7.57
C SER A 83 14.61 4.41 -7.94
N ILE A 84 15.64 3.57 -8.11
CA ILE A 84 17.02 4.03 -8.43
C ILE A 84 17.17 4.69 -9.79
N ARG A 85 16.21 4.50 -10.71
CA ARG A 85 16.23 5.10 -12.06
C ARG A 85 16.27 6.63 -12.03
N THR A 86 15.93 7.23 -10.90
CA THR A 86 15.92 8.67 -10.70
C THR A 86 17.29 9.25 -10.32
N GLY A 87 18.29 8.41 -10.02
CA GLY A 87 19.60 8.83 -9.54
C GLY A 87 19.60 9.47 -8.15
N ARG A 88 18.48 9.37 -7.43
CA ARG A 88 18.31 9.90 -6.07
C ARG A 88 18.49 8.81 -5.04
N ARG A 89 18.94 9.19 -3.85
CA ARG A 89 18.98 8.31 -2.69
C ARG A 89 17.54 7.98 -2.28
N VAL A 90 17.26 6.71 -2.08
CA VAL A 90 15.93 6.20 -1.75
C VAL A 90 15.88 5.83 -0.28
N VAL A 91 14.93 6.41 0.44
CA VAL A 91 14.64 6.07 1.84
C VAL A 91 13.25 5.45 1.89
N VAL A 92 13.17 4.20 2.34
CA VAL A 92 11.91 3.45 2.44
C VAL A 92 11.49 3.35 3.90
N ILE A 93 10.45 4.08 4.25
CA ILE A 93 9.79 4.07 5.56
C ILE A 93 8.93 2.81 5.66
N THR A 94 9.19 1.98 6.67
CA THR A 94 8.48 0.72 6.91
C THR A 94 8.18 0.55 8.40
N ASP A 95 7.23 -0.33 8.73
CA ASP A 95 6.95 -0.68 10.12
C ASP A 95 8.05 -1.58 10.72
N ASN A 96 7.94 -1.87 12.02
CA ASN A 96 8.91 -2.66 12.75
C ASN A 96 8.62 -4.18 12.75
N ALA A 97 7.95 -4.71 11.71
CA ALA A 97 7.66 -6.14 11.62
C ALA A 97 8.95 -6.98 11.69
N ARG A 98 8.91 -8.10 12.42
CA ARG A 98 10.09 -8.95 12.66
C ARG A 98 10.76 -9.43 11.38
N TYR A 99 9.98 -9.70 10.34
CA TYR A 99 10.50 -10.16 9.06
C TYR A 99 11.15 -9.04 8.24
N HIS A 100 10.90 -7.75 8.53
CA HIS A 100 11.65 -6.64 7.93
C HIS A 100 13.11 -6.61 8.39
N HIS A 101 13.40 -7.14 9.58
CA HIS A 101 14.73 -7.25 10.16
C HIS A 101 15.44 -8.56 9.86
N ALA A 102 14.84 -9.43 9.04
CA ALA A 102 15.40 -10.74 8.80
C ALA A 102 16.85 -10.68 8.29
N ARG A 103 17.67 -11.64 8.77
CA ARG A 103 19.07 -11.78 8.36
C ARG A 103 19.23 -12.00 6.85
N LEU A 104 18.21 -12.61 6.23
CA LEU A 104 18.16 -12.95 4.81
C LEU A 104 18.58 -11.80 3.89
N HIS A 105 18.12 -10.58 4.17
CA HIS A 105 18.41 -9.40 3.37
C HIS A 105 19.31 -8.38 4.09
N LYS A 106 19.92 -8.75 5.22
CA LYS A 106 20.81 -7.85 5.98
C LYS A 106 22.03 -7.45 5.16
N GLU A 107 22.73 -8.42 4.57
CA GLU A 107 23.90 -8.17 3.72
C GLU A 107 23.51 -7.35 2.49
N TRP A 108 22.38 -7.69 1.85
CA TRP A 108 21.87 -6.94 0.71
C TRP A 108 21.51 -5.48 1.06
N ARG A 109 20.95 -5.21 2.25
CA ARG A 109 20.70 -3.84 2.70
C ARG A 109 22.01 -3.09 2.94
N ALA A 110 23.02 -3.76 3.49
CA ALA A 110 24.32 -3.15 3.74
C ALA A 110 25.05 -2.77 2.43
N THR A 111 24.99 -3.62 1.40
CA THR A 111 25.63 -3.34 0.10
C THR A 111 24.97 -2.21 -0.69
N HIS A 112 23.75 -1.82 -0.34
CA HIS A 112 22.99 -0.79 -1.05
C HIS A 112 22.66 0.42 -0.19
N ILE A 113 23.25 0.56 1.00
CA ILE A 113 22.87 1.57 1.99
C ILE A 113 23.05 3.03 1.51
N GLU A 114 23.97 3.24 0.57
CA GLU A 114 24.23 4.56 -0.01
C GLU A 114 23.05 5.02 -0.88
N ASP A 115 22.47 4.13 -1.67
CA ASP A 115 21.40 4.44 -2.63
C ASP A 115 20.00 4.08 -2.14
N PHE A 116 19.88 3.08 -1.25
CA PHE A 116 18.61 2.48 -0.84
C PHE A 116 18.67 2.03 0.63
N VAL A 117 18.01 2.78 1.50
CA VAL A 117 17.97 2.54 2.94
C VAL A 117 16.55 2.30 3.42
N LEU A 118 16.38 1.40 4.40
CA LEU A 118 15.12 1.23 5.12
C LEU A 118 15.17 2.08 6.38
N ASP A 119 14.13 2.88 6.59
CA ASP A 119 13.89 3.62 7.83
C ASP A 119 12.68 3.02 8.55
N TYR A 120 12.80 2.83 9.85
CA TYR A 120 11.84 2.07 10.65
C TYR A 120 11.06 3.02 11.54
N LEU A 121 9.73 2.96 11.43
CA LEU A 121 8.87 3.74 12.32
C LEU A 121 8.96 3.24 13.77
N PRO A 122 8.71 4.13 14.75
CA PRO A 122 8.53 3.74 16.13
C PRO A 122 7.48 2.62 16.26
N PRO A 123 7.65 1.67 17.20
CA PRO A 123 6.67 0.63 17.43
C PRO A 123 5.28 1.20 17.70
N TYR A 124 4.25 0.56 17.13
CA TYR A 124 2.85 0.93 17.32
C TYR A 124 2.45 2.33 16.83
N SER A 125 3.14 2.86 15.82
CA SER A 125 2.82 4.16 15.21
C SER A 125 2.29 4.08 13.77
N PRO A 126 1.20 3.32 13.49
CA PRO A 126 0.64 3.22 12.14
C PRO A 126 0.12 4.56 11.61
N GLU A 127 -0.27 5.50 12.48
CA GLU A 127 -0.70 6.85 12.11
C GLU A 127 0.40 7.67 11.43
N LEU A 128 1.66 7.32 11.66
CA LEU A 128 2.82 7.95 11.04
C LEU A 128 3.11 7.41 9.65
N ASN A 129 2.57 6.23 9.28
CA ASN A 129 2.82 5.63 7.97
C ASN A 129 1.85 6.20 6.92
N PRO A 130 2.30 7.01 5.94
CA PRO A 130 1.40 7.62 4.96
C PRO A 130 0.61 6.62 4.11
N ILE A 131 1.16 5.42 3.90
CA ILE A 131 0.53 4.39 3.08
C ILE A 131 -0.78 3.85 3.69
N GLU A 132 -0.94 3.93 5.02
CA GLU A 132 -2.20 3.56 5.69
C GLU A 132 -3.37 4.42 5.21
N ARG A 133 -3.11 5.68 4.86
CA ARG A 133 -4.10 6.57 4.25
C ARG A 133 -4.45 6.10 2.83
N VAL A 134 -3.47 5.61 2.07
CA VAL A 134 -3.69 5.03 0.74
C VAL A 134 -4.58 3.80 0.83
N TRP A 135 -4.38 2.94 1.84
CA TRP A 135 -5.25 1.79 2.11
C TRP A 135 -6.68 2.20 2.47
N LYS A 136 -6.84 3.21 3.32
CA LYS A 136 -8.16 3.77 3.65
C LYS A 136 -8.85 4.34 2.40
N LEU A 137 -8.13 5.08 1.56
CA LEU A 137 -8.66 5.62 0.29
C LEU A 137 -9.08 4.50 -0.66
N THR A 138 -8.26 3.47 -0.80
CA THR A 138 -8.55 2.30 -1.65
C THR A 138 -9.82 1.60 -1.21
N ARG A 139 -9.98 1.32 0.11
CA ARG A 139 -11.21 0.72 0.64
C ARG A 139 -12.44 1.61 0.34
N ARG A 140 -12.30 2.92 0.49
CA ARG A 140 -13.37 3.89 0.21
C ARG A 140 -13.78 3.96 -1.25
N GLN A 141 -12.83 3.94 -2.16
CA GLN A 141 -13.11 4.06 -3.60
C GLN A 141 -13.54 2.73 -4.23
N CYS A 142 -12.99 1.62 -3.72
CA CYS A 142 -13.10 0.32 -4.39
C CYS A 142 -14.06 -0.64 -3.69
N LEU A 143 -14.13 -0.66 -2.35
CA LEU A 143 -14.71 -1.78 -1.60
C LEU A 143 -15.91 -1.43 -0.72
N HIS A 144 -16.02 -0.18 -0.24
CA HIS A 144 -17.13 0.24 0.59
C HIS A 144 -18.46 0.19 -0.17
N ASN A 145 -19.50 -0.31 0.48
CA ASN A 145 -20.86 -0.38 -0.04
C ASN A 145 -20.98 -1.11 -1.40
N ARG A 146 -20.10 -2.08 -1.66
CA ARG A 146 -20.15 -2.95 -2.85
C ARG A 146 -20.20 -4.42 -2.46
N TYR A 147 -20.88 -5.20 -3.28
CA TYR A 147 -20.97 -6.65 -3.16
C TYR A 147 -20.03 -7.32 -4.18
N PHE A 148 -19.26 -8.30 -3.72
CA PHE A 148 -18.33 -9.07 -4.55
C PHE A 148 -18.68 -10.57 -4.47
N PRO A 149 -19.26 -11.16 -5.53
CA PRO A 149 -19.55 -12.59 -5.63
C PRO A 149 -18.30 -13.46 -5.52
N VAL A 150 -17.18 -13.02 -6.10
CA VAL A 150 -15.91 -13.76 -6.12
C VAL A 150 -14.73 -12.88 -5.70
N LEU A 151 -13.63 -13.48 -5.23
CA LEU A 151 -12.46 -12.73 -4.76
C LEU A 151 -11.74 -12.03 -5.92
N GLU A 152 -11.80 -12.62 -7.11
CA GLU A 152 -11.19 -12.14 -8.33
C GLU A 152 -11.74 -10.76 -8.73
N GLU A 153 -13.00 -10.46 -8.44
CA GLU A 153 -13.56 -9.12 -8.68
C GLU A 153 -12.94 -8.06 -7.77
N VAL A 154 -12.62 -8.41 -6.51
CA VAL A 154 -11.88 -7.50 -5.61
C VAL A 154 -10.50 -7.22 -6.19
N VAL A 155 -9.81 -8.26 -6.66
CA VAL A 155 -8.50 -8.14 -7.30
C VAL A 155 -8.57 -7.19 -8.50
N VAL A 156 -9.53 -7.38 -9.41
CA VAL A 156 -9.68 -6.54 -10.60
C VAL A 156 -9.92 -5.08 -10.24
N VAL A 157 -10.80 -4.79 -9.29
CA VAL A 157 -11.13 -3.41 -8.90
C VAL A 157 -9.95 -2.74 -8.19
N VAL A 158 -9.25 -3.46 -7.32
CA VAL A 158 -8.07 -2.94 -6.59
C VAL A 158 -6.89 -2.72 -7.53
N GLU A 159 -6.55 -3.70 -8.37
CA GLU A 159 -5.42 -3.59 -9.30
C GLU A 159 -5.67 -2.49 -10.36
N LYS A 160 -6.90 -2.35 -10.85
CA LYS A 160 -7.25 -1.21 -11.72
C LYS A 160 -6.96 0.13 -11.06
N GLN A 161 -7.29 0.26 -9.78
CA GLN A 161 -7.02 1.51 -9.05
C GLN A 161 -5.52 1.71 -8.81
N PHE A 162 -4.78 0.65 -8.50
CA PHE A 162 -3.34 0.73 -8.30
C PHE A 162 -2.57 1.05 -9.59
N GLU A 163 -2.99 0.53 -10.73
CA GLU A 163 -2.43 0.89 -12.04
C GLU A 163 -2.66 2.38 -12.37
N ASN A 164 -3.81 2.95 -11.98
CA ASN A 164 -4.06 4.39 -12.12
C ASN A 164 -3.09 5.26 -11.30
N TRP A 165 -2.47 4.70 -10.26
CA TRP A 165 -1.50 5.39 -9.39
C TRP A 165 -0.04 5.09 -9.74
N ARG A 166 0.20 4.19 -10.69
CA ARG A 166 1.54 3.66 -11.00
C ARG A 166 2.54 4.69 -11.49
N ASN A 167 2.06 5.73 -12.17
CA ASN A 167 2.91 6.76 -12.77
C ASN A 167 2.92 8.08 -11.97
N GLY A 168 2.30 8.11 -10.78
CA GLY A 168 2.13 9.32 -9.99
C GLY A 168 0.67 9.74 -9.94
N ASN A 169 0.26 10.31 -8.80
CA ASN A 169 -1.09 10.81 -8.62
C ASN A 169 -1.10 11.95 -7.60
N GLU A 170 -1.69 13.08 -7.98
CA GLU A 170 -1.73 14.24 -7.10
C GLU A 170 -2.57 14.02 -5.84
N THR A 171 -3.61 13.17 -5.92
CA THR A 171 -4.39 12.76 -4.75
C THR A 171 -3.51 12.03 -3.75
N LEU A 172 -2.67 11.09 -4.20
CA LEU A 172 -1.75 10.37 -3.33
C LEU A 172 -0.67 11.30 -2.76
N ARG A 173 -0.12 12.21 -3.57
CA ARG A 173 0.82 13.23 -3.10
C ARG A 173 0.22 14.06 -1.96
N ARG A 174 -0.99 14.59 -2.16
CA ARG A 174 -1.68 15.41 -1.15
C ARG A 174 -2.08 14.59 0.09
N LEU A 175 -2.51 13.35 -0.11
CA LEU A 175 -2.93 12.45 0.98
C LEU A 175 -1.75 12.06 1.89
N CYS A 176 -0.58 11.84 1.29
CA CYS A 176 0.65 11.47 1.99
C CYS A 176 1.44 12.67 2.51
N ALA A 177 1.06 13.90 2.15
CA ALA A 177 1.62 15.09 2.76
C ALA A 177 1.21 15.14 4.24
N ILE A 178 2.19 15.18 5.13
CA ILE A 178 1.96 15.52 6.53
C ILE A 178 1.76 17.03 6.53
N THR A 179 0.52 17.46 6.74
CA THR A 179 0.14 18.85 7.00
C THR A 179 -0.02 19.05 8.48
#